data_AF-A0A8H6AFQ4-F1
#
_entry.id   AF-A0A8H6AFQ4-F1
#
_cell.length_a   1.000
_cell.length_b   1.000
_cell.length_c   1.000
_cell.angle_alpha   90.00
_cell.angle_beta   90.00
_cell.angle_gamma   90.00
#
_symmetry.space_group_name_H-M   'P 1'
#
loop_
_entity.id
_entity.type
_entity.pdbx_description
1 polymer ?
#
loop_
_entity_poly.entity_id
_entity_poly.type
_entity_poly.pdbx_seq_one_letter_code
_entity_poly.pdbx_strand_id
1 'polypeptide(L)'
;MAPSAISPPSITYHPKASNAIPVDSPAVARTHVESFLLRWNEENLQLKLSSENLTKDIRCILQKASEKNLCRWEYDPEYQILKVKAMGSPLHDALNSCIDRSLTNAKLTVLTPDEAKCILNYPLSTLLSRPPQTDLRLKGGKKRAAWFKRPDNMIFFQERAGKKKFLQVVIEIGFSESYHDLVRNAFQWLLRSGGRVKLVIIAKVEEDKRQLDIHQKTEQFKRTRDQLVAKYGDDISREIYETYDIECTPQDSSADLYEALGSEIAASDWVGPISVFLEVWRLRDGEPSLTEPRIDILPTPASPRDLILQVTDLIPEEHRASFPNFDAMRTITIDVARFRVELDDARMGKALIRALKVIRPLDKDESDPEFLPSAIS
;
A
#
# COMPACT_ATOMS: atom_id res chain seq x y z
N MET A 1 -34.44 -5.42 -25.73
CA MET A 1 -33.41 -4.54 -26.34
C MET A 1 -32.17 -4.66 -25.50
N ALA A 2 -31.05 -5.13 -26.07
CA ALA A 2 -29.78 -5.19 -25.37
C ALA A 2 -29.28 -3.75 -25.11
N PRO A 3 -28.74 -3.43 -23.93
CA PRO A 3 -28.20 -2.10 -23.68
C PRO A 3 -27.02 -1.87 -24.63
N SER A 4 -27.09 -0.77 -25.36
CA SER A 4 -26.02 -0.25 -26.21
C SER A 4 -24.74 -0.15 -25.39
N ALA A 5 -23.68 -0.79 -25.86
CA ALA A 5 -22.36 -0.73 -25.25
C ALA A 5 -21.83 0.71 -25.35
N ILE A 6 -22.04 1.50 -24.31
CA ILE A 6 -21.32 2.75 -24.11
C ILE A 6 -19.85 2.35 -24.02
N SER A 7 -19.04 2.80 -24.98
CA SER A 7 -17.59 2.65 -24.93
C SER A 7 -17.12 3.24 -23.60
N PRO A 8 -16.51 2.44 -22.71
CA PRO A 8 -15.99 2.99 -21.47
C PRO A 8 -14.89 4.01 -21.80
N PRO A 9 -14.70 5.04 -20.98
CA PRO A 9 -13.65 6.02 -21.15
C PRO A 9 -12.31 5.34 -21.29
N SER A 10 -11.59 5.67 -22.37
CA SER A 10 -10.16 5.38 -22.40
C SER A 10 -9.47 6.38 -21.47
N ILE A 11 -9.07 5.92 -20.29
CA ILE A 11 -8.12 6.68 -19.47
C ILE A 11 -6.86 6.83 -20.30
N THR A 12 -6.49 8.06 -20.62
CA THR A 12 -5.22 8.33 -21.30
C THR A 12 -4.09 7.96 -20.32
N TYR A 13 -3.45 6.81 -20.55
CA TYR A 13 -2.25 6.46 -19.80
C TYR A 13 -1.17 7.48 -20.14
N HIS A 14 -0.65 8.17 -19.13
CA HIS A 14 0.51 9.05 -19.26
C HIS A 14 1.74 8.31 -18.73
N PRO A 15 2.56 7.68 -19.59
CA PRO A 15 3.71 6.88 -19.13
C PRO A 15 4.68 7.68 -18.27
N LYS A 16 4.83 8.97 -18.54
CA LYS A 16 5.68 9.91 -17.79
C LYS A 16 5.18 10.20 -16.37
N ALA A 17 3.96 9.80 -16.04
CA ALA A 17 3.30 10.08 -14.77
C ALA A 17 3.21 8.84 -13.87
N SER A 18 3.66 7.68 -14.34
CA SER A 18 3.79 6.44 -13.56
C SER A 18 5.22 6.29 -13.05
N ASN A 19 5.38 5.70 -11.86
CA ASN A 19 6.70 5.36 -11.32
C ASN A 19 7.22 4.02 -11.85
N ALA A 20 6.49 3.36 -12.75
CA ALA A 20 6.87 2.07 -13.30
C ALA A 20 8.09 2.17 -14.23
N ILE A 21 9.13 1.38 -13.93
CA ILE A 21 10.38 1.30 -14.70
C ILE A 21 10.08 0.58 -16.04
N PRO A 22 10.31 1.22 -17.20
CA PRO A 22 10.16 0.56 -18.49
C PRO A 22 11.17 -0.58 -18.66
N VAL A 23 10.69 -1.76 -19.04
CA VAL A 23 11.53 -2.93 -19.29
C VAL A 23 11.15 -3.59 -20.60
N ASP A 24 12.12 -3.73 -21.50
CA ASP A 24 11.97 -4.21 -22.86
C ASP A 24 12.34 -5.69 -23.06
N SER A 25 13.00 -6.32 -22.09
CA SER A 25 13.40 -7.73 -22.17
C SER A 25 13.12 -8.53 -20.88
N PRO A 26 12.85 -9.84 -20.99
CA PRO A 26 12.71 -10.72 -19.83
C PRO A 26 13.93 -10.73 -18.90
N ALA A 27 15.15 -10.65 -19.46
CA ALA A 27 16.38 -10.69 -18.69
C ALA A 27 16.48 -9.50 -17.74
N VAL A 28 16.23 -8.29 -18.24
CA VAL A 28 16.22 -7.07 -17.41
C VAL A 28 15.12 -7.12 -16.36
N ALA A 29 13.93 -7.63 -16.70
CA ALA A 29 12.83 -7.77 -15.75
C ALA A 29 13.20 -8.72 -14.60
N ARG A 30 13.85 -9.84 -14.93
CA ARG A 30 14.36 -10.82 -13.96
C ARG A 30 15.39 -10.18 -13.03
N THR A 31 16.39 -9.45 -13.56
CA THR A 31 17.40 -8.76 -12.76
C THR A 31 16.77 -7.80 -11.74
N HIS A 32 15.76 -7.02 -12.15
CA HIS A 32 15.05 -6.13 -11.23
C HIS A 32 14.31 -6.89 -10.13
N VAL A 33 13.63 -8.00 -10.48
CA VAL A 33 12.92 -8.84 -9.51
C VAL A 33 13.88 -9.49 -8.53
N GLU A 34 14.97 -10.08 -9.00
CA GLU A 34 15.97 -10.73 -8.13
C GLU A 34 16.65 -9.72 -7.22
N SER A 35 17.08 -8.57 -7.75
CA SER A 35 17.65 -7.48 -6.96
C SER A 35 16.67 -6.95 -5.90
N PHE A 36 15.37 -6.91 -6.22
CA PHE A 36 14.33 -6.56 -5.27
C PHE A 36 14.17 -7.62 -4.17
N LEU A 37 14.19 -8.89 -4.51
CA LEU A 37 14.01 -9.97 -3.52
C LEU A 37 15.22 -10.15 -2.61
N LEU A 38 16.42 -9.78 -3.07
CA LEU A 38 17.66 -9.83 -2.30
C LEU A 38 17.83 -8.67 -1.31
N ARG A 39 16.98 -7.65 -1.37
CA ARG A 39 17.10 -6.44 -0.55
C ARG A 39 15.89 -6.25 0.35
N TRP A 40 16.12 -5.70 1.54
CA TRP A 40 15.04 -5.20 2.36
C TRP A 40 14.50 -3.87 1.82
N ASN A 41 13.58 -3.99 0.87
CA ASN A 41 12.93 -2.85 0.24
C ASN A 41 11.78 -2.32 1.09
N GLU A 42 11.66 -0.98 1.15
CA GLU A 42 10.54 -0.28 1.79
C GLU A 42 9.45 0.14 0.79
N GLU A 43 9.75 0.03 -0.50
CA GLU A 43 8.94 0.53 -1.60
C GLU A 43 8.59 -0.60 -2.54
N ASN A 44 7.46 -0.48 -3.23
CA ASN A 44 7.05 -1.48 -4.20
C ASN A 44 7.87 -1.32 -5.49
N LEU A 45 8.29 -2.44 -6.08
CA LEU A 45 8.85 -2.45 -7.43
C LEU A 45 7.69 -2.41 -8.43
N GLN A 46 7.71 -1.42 -9.32
CA GLN A 46 6.80 -1.34 -10.45
C GLN A 46 7.58 -1.45 -11.75
N LEU A 47 7.31 -2.47 -12.56
CA LEU A 47 7.92 -2.67 -13.87
C LEU A 47 6.85 -2.55 -14.95
N LYS A 48 7.08 -1.71 -15.96
CA LYS A 48 6.26 -1.62 -17.17
C LYS A 48 6.83 -2.59 -18.21
N LEU A 49 6.18 -3.73 -18.39
CA LEU A 49 6.60 -4.79 -19.32
C LEU A 49 5.40 -5.51 -19.93
N SER A 50 5.54 -5.95 -21.18
CA SER A 50 4.51 -6.74 -21.87
C SER A 50 4.27 -8.09 -21.18
N SER A 51 3.13 -8.70 -21.46
CA SER A 51 2.83 -10.04 -20.93
C SER A 51 3.78 -11.12 -21.46
N GLU A 52 4.37 -10.88 -22.63
CA GLU A 52 5.38 -11.76 -23.25
C GLU A 52 6.71 -11.68 -22.49
N ASN A 53 7.05 -10.50 -21.99
CA ASN A 53 8.24 -10.27 -21.18
C ASN A 53 8.10 -10.81 -19.74
N LEU A 54 6.87 -11.00 -19.25
CA LEU A 54 6.60 -11.66 -17.96
C LEU A 54 6.54 -13.19 -18.12
N THR A 55 7.73 -13.78 -18.31
CA THR A 55 7.94 -15.21 -18.58
C THR A 55 7.51 -16.12 -17.41
N LYS A 56 7.42 -17.43 -17.69
CA LYS A 56 7.10 -18.43 -16.65
C LYS A 56 8.13 -18.43 -15.53
N ASP A 57 9.40 -18.22 -15.84
CA ASP A 57 10.48 -18.24 -14.86
C ASP A 57 10.36 -17.09 -13.86
N ILE A 58 10.11 -15.86 -14.35
CA ILE A 58 9.88 -14.70 -13.48
C ILE A 58 8.67 -14.93 -12.58
N ARG A 59 7.58 -15.48 -13.13
CA ARG A 59 6.38 -15.84 -12.34
C ARG A 59 6.68 -16.89 -11.28
N CYS A 60 7.51 -17.89 -11.61
CA CYS A 60 7.92 -18.95 -10.69
C CYS A 60 8.73 -18.38 -9.52
N ILE A 61 9.68 -17.48 -9.80
CA ILE A 61 10.47 -16.78 -8.77
C ILE A 61 9.54 -16.00 -7.83
N LEU A 62 8.67 -15.16 -8.40
CA LEU A 62 7.74 -14.34 -7.62
C LEU A 62 6.74 -15.18 -6.80
N GLN A 63 6.26 -16.29 -7.36
CA GLN A 63 5.34 -17.19 -6.67
C GLN A 63 6.01 -17.86 -5.47
N LYS A 64 7.20 -18.42 -5.66
CA LYS A 64 7.99 -19.03 -4.58
C LYS A 64 8.38 -18.01 -3.50
N ALA A 65 8.77 -16.79 -3.90
CA ALA A 65 9.03 -15.70 -2.96
C ALA A 65 7.76 -15.32 -2.17
N SER A 66 6.60 -15.31 -2.83
CA SER A 66 5.31 -15.05 -2.17
C SER A 66 4.92 -16.14 -1.18
N GLU A 67 5.20 -17.41 -1.47
CA GLU A 67 4.96 -18.54 -0.57
C GLU A 67 5.85 -18.49 0.69
N LYS A 68 7.05 -17.94 0.55
CA LYS A 68 7.97 -17.65 1.66
C LYS A 68 7.68 -16.32 2.38
N ASN A 69 6.57 -15.64 2.05
CA ASN A 69 6.20 -14.33 2.59
C ASN A 69 7.27 -13.23 2.37
N LEU A 70 8.09 -13.33 1.32
CA LEU A 70 9.10 -12.30 0.99
C LEU A 70 8.52 -11.14 0.19
N CYS A 71 7.44 -11.38 -0.56
CA CYS A 71 6.74 -10.34 -1.31
C CYS A 71 5.29 -10.74 -1.58
N ARG A 72 4.50 -9.79 -2.09
CA ARG A 72 3.28 -10.10 -2.87
C ARG A 72 3.46 -9.57 -4.27
N TRP A 73 2.80 -10.14 -5.26
CA TRP A 73 2.89 -9.62 -6.62
C TRP A 73 1.57 -9.67 -7.37
N GLU A 74 1.39 -8.73 -8.28
CA GLU A 74 0.27 -8.69 -9.22
C GLU A 74 0.73 -8.16 -10.58
N TYR A 75 0.06 -8.60 -11.65
CA TYR A 75 0.29 -8.07 -12.99
C TYR A 75 -0.99 -7.44 -13.51
N ASP A 76 -0.94 -6.13 -13.71
CA ASP A 76 -1.99 -5.34 -14.36
C ASP A 76 -1.87 -5.51 -15.87
N PRO A 77 -2.82 -6.19 -16.53
CA PRO A 77 -2.74 -6.42 -17.96
C PRO A 77 -3.34 -5.28 -18.80
N GLU A 78 -4.10 -4.36 -18.21
CA GLU A 78 -4.63 -3.17 -18.89
C GLU A 78 -3.50 -2.18 -19.13
N TYR A 79 -2.61 -2.05 -18.15
CA TYR A 79 -1.46 -1.15 -18.21
C TYR A 79 -0.13 -1.85 -18.34
N GLN A 80 -0.08 -3.18 -18.41
CA GLN A 80 1.16 -3.94 -18.57
C GLN A 80 2.19 -3.62 -17.48
N ILE A 81 1.73 -3.58 -16.23
CA ILE A 81 2.57 -3.26 -15.07
C ILE A 81 2.62 -4.47 -14.15
N LEU A 82 3.82 -4.98 -13.90
CA LEU A 82 4.11 -5.88 -12.79
C LEU A 82 4.38 -5.04 -11.55
N LYS A 83 3.62 -5.30 -10.49
CA LYS A 83 3.83 -4.74 -9.17
C LYS A 83 4.32 -5.85 -8.23
N VAL A 84 5.51 -5.69 -7.69
CA VAL A 84 6.04 -6.54 -6.60
C VAL A 84 6.01 -5.69 -5.33
N LYS A 85 5.13 -6.06 -4.41
CA LYS A 85 4.89 -5.33 -3.16
C LYS A 85 5.95 -5.72 -2.12
N ALA A 86 6.60 -4.72 -1.54
CA ALA A 86 7.44 -4.91 -0.35
C ALA A 86 6.58 -5.38 0.82
N MET A 87 7.17 -6.15 1.73
CA MET A 87 6.47 -6.59 2.93
C MET A 87 6.46 -5.47 3.97
N GLY A 88 5.25 -5.03 4.37
CA GLY A 88 4.98 -4.17 5.52
C GLY A 88 5.74 -2.85 5.57
N SER A 89 5.06 -1.74 5.28
CA SER A 89 5.60 -0.40 5.58
C SER A 89 4.75 0.20 6.70
N PRO A 90 5.33 0.61 7.85
CA PRO A 90 4.54 1.20 8.93
C PRO A 90 3.66 2.37 8.44
N LEU A 91 4.18 3.19 7.52
CA LEU A 91 3.43 4.30 6.92
C LEU A 91 2.29 3.83 6.01
N HIS A 92 2.44 2.69 5.33
CA HIS A 92 1.38 2.09 4.52
C HIS A 92 0.28 1.50 5.42
N ASP A 93 0.65 0.87 6.54
CA ASP A 93 -0.28 0.22 7.45
C ASP A 93 -1.05 1.19 8.35
N ALA A 94 -0.55 2.41 8.58
CA ALA A 94 -1.17 3.41 9.44
C ALA A 94 -2.65 3.71 9.07
N LEU A 95 -2.97 3.86 7.78
CA LEU A 95 -4.37 4.11 7.41
C LEU A 95 -5.25 2.87 7.64
N ASN A 96 -4.71 1.67 7.41
CA ASN A 96 -5.47 0.44 7.62
C ASN A 96 -5.85 0.27 9.10
N SER A 97 -4.92 0.56 10.01
CA SER A 97 -5.16 0.58 11.45
C SER A 97 -6.22 1.63 11.82
N CYS A 98 -6.12 2.85 11.29
CA CYS A 98 -7.09 3.91 11.56
C CYS A 98 -8.52 3.53 11.10
N ILE A 99 -8.64 2.95 9.90
CA ILE A 99 -9.92 2.49 9.36
C ILE A 99 -10.50 1.36 10.21
N ASP A 100 -9.68 0.38 10.61
CA ASP A 100 -10.13 -0.74 11.44
C ASP A 100 -10.65 -0.27 12.80
N ARG A 101 -9.93 0.67 13.43
CA ARG A 101 -10.34 1.27 14.70
C ARG A 101 -11.63 2.10 14.56
N SER A 102 -11.72 2.92 13.52
CA SER A 102 -12.91 3.74 13.24
C SER A 102 -14.14 2.86 12.97
N LEU A 103 -13.98 1.76 12.23
CA LEU A 103 -15.04 0.78 12.01
C LEU A 103 -15.42 0.03 13.29
N THR A 104 -14.45 -0.32 14.13
CA THR A 104 -14.71 -0.94 15.44
C THR A 104 -15.53 -0.02 16.32
N ASN A 105 -15.17 1.26 16.40
CA ASN A 105 -15.94 2.26 17.13
C ASN A 105 -17.36 2.40 16.55
N ALA A 106 -17.49 2.50 15.23
CA ALA A 106 -18.78 2.59 14.57
C ALA A 106 -19.68 1.37 14.83
N LYS A 107 -19.11 0.16 14.90
CA LYS A 107 -19.84 -1.06 15.26
C LYS A 107 -20.41 -1.02 16.68
N LEU A 108 -19.79 -0.24 17.58
CA LEU A 108 -20.21 -0.11 18.97
C LEU A 108 -21.17 1.08 19.19
N THR A 109 -21.06 2.15 18.40
CA THR A 109 -21.74 3.42 18.68
C THR A 109 -22.73 3.90 17.62
N VAL A 110 -22.57 3.48 16.36
CA VAL A 110 -23.36 4.02 15.21
C VAL A 110 -24.23 2.93 14.57
N LEU A 111 -23.64 1.77 14.29
CA LEU A 111 -24.33 0.65 13.68
C LEU A 111 -25.18 -0.06 14.72
N THR A 112 -26.33 -0.60 14.29
CA THR A 112 -27.05 -1.56 15.13
C THR A 112 -26.19 -2.83 15.28
N PRO A 113 -26.35 -3.62 16.35
CA PRO A 113 -25.61 -4.88 16.55
C PRO A 113 -25.73 -5.85 15.37
N ASP A 114 -26.84 -5.70 14.66
CA ASP A 114 -27.35 -6.52 13.61
C ASP A 114 -26.73 -6.15 12.25
N GLU A 115 -26.51 -4.85 12.01
CA GLU A 115 -25.70 -4.33 10.90
C GLU A 115 -24.20 -4.60 11.13
N ALA A 116 -23.73 -4.39 12.36
CA ALA A 116 -22.32 -4.55 12.73
C ALA A 116 -21.76 -5.95 12.40
N LYS A 117 -22.58 -7.00 12.56
CA LYS A 117 -22.23 -8.39 12.19
C LYS A 117 -22.06 -8.61 10.69
N CYS A 118 -22.66 -7.75 9.86
CA CYS A 118 -22.59 -7.84 8.40
C CYS A 118 -21.44 -7.02 7.81
N ILE A 119 -20.85 -6.08 8.56
CA ILE A 119 -19.78 -5.21 8.07
C ILE A 119 -18.42 -5.77 8.48
N LEU A 120 -17.62 -6.11 7.48
CA LEU A 120 -16.30 -6.71 7.67
C LEU A 120 -15.25 -5.97 6.83
N ASN A 121 -14.01 -5.95 7.32
CA ASN A 121 -12.89 -5.29 6.66
C ASN A 121 -11.65 -6.19 6.66
N TYR A 122 -11.18 -6.55 5.48
CA TYR A 122 -9.90 -7.23 5.25
C TYR A 122 -9.65 -7.40 3.75
N PRO A 123 -8.39 -7.41 3.27
CA PRO A 123 -8.09 -7.50 1.85
C PRO A 123 -8.42 -8.87 1.24
N LEU A 124 -9.29 -8.90 0.23
CA LEU A 124 -9.57 -10.06 -0.62
C LEU A 124 -9.15 -9.85 -2.08
N SER A 125 -8.59 -10.90 -2.70
CA SER A 125 -8.38 -10.92 -4.14
C SER A 125 -9.74 -10.91 -4.86
N THR A 126 -9.92 -9.97 -5.78
CA THR A 126 -11.18 -9.78 -6.50
C THR A 126 -10.96 -9.92 -7.99
N LEU A 127 -11.87 -10.63 -8.64
CA LEU A 127 -11.87 -10.81 -10.09
C LEU A 127 -12.43 -9.55 -10.78
N LEU A 128 -11.63 -8.91 -11.63
CA LEU A 128 -11.97 -7.73 -12.42
C LEU A 128 -12.14 -8.07 -13.91
N SER A 129 -13.14 -7.46 -14.55
CA SER A 129 -13.38 -7.59 -15.98
C SER A 129 -12.34 -6.79 -16.78
N ARG A 130 -12.04 -7.23 -18.01
CA ARG A 130 -11.14 -6.49 -18.90
C ARG A 130 -11.86 -5.44 -19.74
N PRO A 131 -11.19 -4.30 -20.04
CA PRO A 131 -11.72 -3.38 -21.02
C PRO A 131 -12.10 -4.11 -22.31
N PRO A 132 -13.22 -3.71 -22.95
CA PRO A 132 -13.47 -4.02 -24.34
C PRO A 132 -12.27 -3.59 -25.20
N GLN A 133 -11.98 -4.35 -26.24
CA GLN A 133 -10.78 -4.23 -27.06
C GLN A 133 -10.66 -2.84 -27.72
N THR A 134 -9.57 -2.11 -27.47
CA THR A 134 -9.15 -0.98 -28.34
C THR A 134 -8.00 -1.37 -29.28
N ASP A 135 -7.35 -2.53 -29.05
CA ASP A 135 -6.20 -2.98 -29.82
C ASP A 135 -6.62 -3.86 -31.01
N LEU A 136 -6.62 -3.24 -32.21
CA LEU A 136 -6.90 -3.85 -33.51
C LEU A 136 -5.93 -4.97 -33.90
N ARG A 137 -4.80 -5.14 -33.18
CA ARG A 137 -3.76 -6.13 -33.53
C ARG A 137 -4.06 -7.53 -33.03
N LEU A 138 -4.96 -7.70 -32.07
CA LEU A 138 -5.44 -9.02 -31.63
C LEU A 138 -6.60 -9.46 -32.53
N LYS A 139 -6.27 -9.76 -33.80
CA LYS A 139 -7.13 -10.48 -34.75
C LYS A 139 -7.34 -11.91 -34.28
N GLY A 140 -8.20 -12.10 -33.30
CA GLY A 140 -8.57 -13.42 -32.81
C GLY A 140 -9.50 -13.27 -31.63
N GLY A 141 -10.79 -13.55 -31.84
CA GLY A 141 -11.90 -13.39 -30.89
C GLY A 141 -11.85 -14.25 -29.62
N LYS A 142 -10.67 -14.52 -29.06
CA LYS A 142 -10.51 -15.12 -27.74
C LYS A 142 -10.85 -14.06 -26.69
N LYS A 143 -12.02 -14.19 -26.06
CA LYS A 143 -12.42 -13.40 -24.89
C LYS A 143 -11.28 -13.45 -23.85
N ARG A 144 -10.72 -12.29 -23.49
CA ARG A 144 -9.65 -12.27 -22.48
C ARG A 144 -10.24 -12.65 -21.12
N ALA A 145 -9.59 -13.59 -20.43
CA ALA A 145 -9.96 -13.96 -19.08
C ALA A 145 -9.89 -12.74 -18.15
N ALA A 146 -10.84 -12.62 -17.22
CA ALA A 146 -10.75 -11.68 -16.12
C ALA A 146 -9.43 -11.86 -15.33
N TRP A 147 -9.00 -10.85 -14.57
CA TRP A 147 -7.79 -10.97 -13.74
C TRP A 147 -8.09 -10.71 -12.28
N PHE A 148 -7.27 -11.27 -11.40
CA PHE A 148 -7.34 -11.00 -9.97
C PHE A 148 -6.53 -9.75 -9.64
N LYS A 149 -7.16 -8.80 -8.94
CA LYS A 149 -6.52 -7.65 -8.33
C LYS A 149 -6.71 -7.73 -6.82
N ARG A 150 -5.71 -7.32 -6.04
CA ARG A 150 -5.78 -7.33 -4.57
C ARG A 150 -5.58 -5.92 -4.01
N PRO A 151 -6.59 -5.33 -3.37
CA PRO A 151 -6.45 -4.01 -2.78
C PRO A 151 -5.61 -4.10 -1.50
N ASP A 152 -5.23 -2.93 -0.99
CA ASP A 152 -4.53 -2.84 0.28
C ASP A 152 -5.50 -3.13 1.44
N ASN A 153 -6.74 -2.63 1.34
CA ASN A 153 -7.83 -3.03 2.21
C ASN A 153 -9.21 -2.87 1.53
N MET A 154 -10.25 -3.41 2.15
CA MET A 154 -11.62 -3.26 1.67
C MET A 154 -12.63 -3.40 2.80
N ILE A 155 -13.80 -2.80 2.62
CA ILE A 155 -14.99 -3.01 3.45
C ILE A 155 -16.04 -3.71 2.60
N PHE A 156 -16.62 -4.77 3.12
CA PHE A 156 -17.66 -5.52 2.43
C PHE A 156 -18.82 -5.86 3.36
N PHE A 157 -19.99 -5.97 2.76
CA PHE A 157 -21.21 -6.43 3.39
C PHE A 157 -21.33 -7.94 3.23
N GLN A 158 -21.55 -8.66 4.33
CA GLN A 158 -21.87 -10.08 4.33
C GLN A 158 -23.35 -10.27 4.66
N GLU A 159 -24.08 -10.92 3.75
CA GLU A 159 -25.48 -11.28 3.96
C GLU A 159 -25.63 -12.22 5.17
N ARG A 160 -26.65 -12.03 6.01
CA ARG A 160 -26.82 -12.84 7.24
C ARG A 160 -27.16 -14.32 6.97
N ALA A 161 -28.03 -14.56 5.99
CA ALA A 161 -28.51 -15.90 5.65
C ALA A 161 -27.65 -16.60 4.59
N GLY A 162 -26.74 -15.86 3.94
CA GLY A 162 -25.92 -16.32 2.83
C GLY A 162 -24.43 -16.26 3.12
N LYS A 163 -23.63 -16.98 2.33
CA LYS A 163 -22.17 -16.79 2.31
C LYS A 163 -21.75 -15.68 1.32
N LYS A 164 -22.71 -14.95 0.76
CA LYS A 164 -22.46 -13.95 -0.27
C LYS A 164 -21.89 -12.68 0.35
N LYS A 165 -20.79 -12.21 -0.24
CA LYS A 165 -20.08 -10.99 0.14
C LYS A 165 -20.24 -9.96 -0.97
N PHE A 166 -20.57 -8.74 -0.58
CA PHE A 166 -20.72 -7.61 -1.47
C PHE A 166 -19.61 -6.63 -1.12
N LEU A 167 -18.59 -6.57 -1.98
CA LEU A 167 -17.55 -5.55 -1.88
C LEU A 167 -18.23 -4.18 -1.94
N GLN A 168 -17.94 -3.27 -1.01
CA GLN A 168 -18.58 -1.95 -0.98
C GLN A 168 -17.54 -0.84 -1.14
N VAL A 169 -16.52 -0.87 -0.29
CA VAL A 169 -15.45 0.12 -0.25
C VAL A 169 -14.12 -0.55 -0.56
N VAL A 170 -13.32 0.07 -1.42
CA VAL A 170 -11.92 -0.32 -1.64
C VAL A 170 -11.00 0.77 -1.13
N ILE A 171 -9.90 0.39 -0.49
CA ILE A 171 -8.86 1.29 0.00
C ILE A 171 -7.55 0.95 -0.70
N GLU A 172 -6.93 1.95 -1.31
CA GLU A 172 -5.62 1.87 -1.98
C GLU A 172 -4.67 2.91 -1.39
N ILE A 173 -3.49 2.48 -0.97
CA ILE A 173 -2.52 3.33 -0.26
C ILE A 173 -1.24 3.35 -1.09
N GLY A 174 -0.87 4.53 -1.57
CA GLY A 174 0.34 4.73 -2.35
C GLY A 174 1.41 5.43 -1.53
N PHE A 175 2.46 4.68 -1.20
CA PHE A 175 3.68 5.24 -0.65
C PHE A 175 4.70 5.45 -1.77
N SER A 176 5.07 4.35 -2.43
CA SER A 176 5.96 4.32 -3.61
C SER A 176 5.26 4.65 -4.93
N GLU A 177 3.93 4.52 -4.96
CA GLU A 177 3.10 4.69 -6.14
C GLU A 177 2.92 6.17 -6.46
N SER A 178 2.88 6.49 -7.75
CA SER A 178 2.50 7.84 -8.17
C SER A 178 1.01 8.07 -7.92
N TYR A 179 0.62 9.34 -7.82
CA TYR A 179 -0.80 9.70 -7.75
C TYR A 179 -1.61 9.13 -8.93
N HIS A 180 -1.04 9.17 -10.14
CA HIS A 180 -1.71 8.63 -11.33
C HIS A 180 -1.88 7.11 -11.29
N ASP A 181 -0.93 6.38 -10.69
CA ASP A 181 -1.07 4.94 -10.46
C ASP A 181 -2.24 4.63 -9.50
N LEU A 182 -2.44 5.47 -8.47
CA LEU A 182 -3.57 5.34 -7.54
C LEU A 182 -4.91 5.67 -8.19
N VAL A 183 -5.00 6.79 -8.92
CA VAL A 183 -6.22 7.17 -9.65
C VAL A 183 -6.60 6.07 -10.65
N ARG A 184 -5.61 5.52 -11.37
CA ARG A 184 -5.81 4.37 -12.24
C ARG A 184 -6.39 3.17 -11.49
N ASN A 185 -5.85 2.83 -10.32
CA ASN A 185 -6.41 1.76 -9.48
C ASN A 185 -7.87 2.05 -9.12
N ALA A 186 -8.20 3.28 -8.73
CA ALA A 186 -9.58 3.68 -8.42
C ALA A 186 -10.52 3.49 -9.62
N PHE A 187 -10.11 3.92 -10.81
CA PHE A 187 -10.89 3.71 -12.02
C PHE A 187 -11.09 2.23 -12.34
N GLN A 188 -10.06 1.40 -12.20
CA GLN A 188 -10.17 -0.04 -12.41
C GLN A 188 -11.19 -0.66 -11.45
N TRP A 189 -11.13 -0.32 -10.16
CA TRP A 189 -12.09 -0.82 -9.19
C TRP A 189 -13.52 -0.41 -9.51
N LEU A 190 -13.73 0.86 -9.87
CA LEU A 190 -15.04 1.39 -10.19
C LEU A 190 -15.60 0.79 -11.50
N LEU A 191 -14.82 0.79 -12.59
CA LEU A 191 -15.29 0.39 -13.92
C LEU A 191 -15.27 -1.13 -14.15
N ARG A 192 -14.36 -1.87 -13.50
CA ARG A 192 -14.08 -3.29 -13.82
C ARG A 192 -14.61 -4.26 -12.77
N SER A 193 -15.12 -3.78 -11.63
CA SER A 193 -15.70 -4.64 -10.60
C SER A 193 -17.10 -5.15 -10.95
N GLY A 194 -17.70 -4.68 -12.04
CA GLY A 194 -19.07 -5.02 -12.44
C GLY A 194 -20.12 -4.36 -11.55
N GLY A 195 -19.87 -3.12 -11.11
CA GLY A 195 -20.76 -2.37 -10.23
C GLY A 195 -20.77 -2.84 -8.77
N ARG A 196 -19.85 -3.74 -8.40
CA ARG A 196 -19.73 -4.21 -7.01
C ARG A 196 -19.17 -3.12 -6.11
N VAL A 197 -18.06 -2.50 -6.50
CA VAL A 197 -17.45 -1.40 -5.72
C VAL A 197 -18.32 -0.15 -5.81
N LYS A 198 -18.73 0.39 -4.65
CA LYS A 198 -19.51 1.63 -4.56
C LYS A 198 -18.62 2.87 -4.49
N LEU A 199 -17.50 2.76 -3.78
CA LEU A 199 -16.52 3.84 -3.66
C LEU A 199 -15.10 3.31 -3.48
N VAL A 200 -14.13 4.14 -3.85
CA VAL A 200 -12.70 3.88 -3.64
C VAL A 200 -12.12 5.04 -2.83
N ILE A 201 -11.43 4.72 -1.74
CA ILE A 201 -10.61 5.65 -0.98
C ILE A 201 -9.19 5.46 -1.46
N ILE A 202 -8.55 6.52 -1.94
CA ILE A 202 -7.11 6.52 -2.18
C ILE A 202 -6.41 7.37 -1.14
N ALA A 203 -5.26 6.89 -0.67
CA ALA A 203 -4.39 7.62 0.22
C ALA A 203 -3.01 7.74 -0.42
N LYS A 204 -2.52 8.97 -0.58
CA LYS A 204 -1.16 9.20 -1.03
C LYS A 204 -0.34 9.65 0.16
N VAL A 205 0.75 8.92 0.42
CA VAL A 205 1.79 9.28 1.37
C VAL A 205 3.04 9.58 0.56
N GLU A 206 3.62 10.75 0.72
CA GLU A 206 4.84 11.16 0.03
C GLU A 206 5.88 11.64 1.05
N GLU A 207 7.09 11.11 0.92
CA GLU A 207 8.22 11.48 1.76
C GLU A 207 9.18 12.34 0.94
N ASP A 208 9.57 13.50 1.46
CA ASP A 208 10.62 14.33 0.87
C ASP A 208 12.00 13.72 1.18
N LYS A 209 12.36 12.69 0.40
CA LYS A 209 13.67 12.04 0.49
C LYS A 209 14.83 12.98 0.16
N ARG A 210 14.60 14.02 -0.66
CA ARG A 210 15.65 14.97 -1.01
C ARG A 210 16.04 15.79 0.22
N GLN A 211 15.08 16.25 1.00
CA GLN A 211 15.37 16.94 2.26
C GLN A 211 16.05 16.01 3.27
N LEU A 212 15.63 14.75 3.35
CA LEU A 212 16.32 13.75 4.17
C LEU A 212 17.79 13.59 3.74
N ASP A 213 18.05 13.41 2.45
CA ASP A 213 19.41 13.25 1.91
C ASP A 213 20.31 14.47 2.19
N ILE A 214 19.73 15.68 2.19
CA ILE A 214 20.46 16.91 2.55
C ILE A 214 20.77 16.91 4.04
N HIS A 215 19.78 16.60 4.88
CA HIS A 215 19.92 16.55 6.34
C HIS A 215 20.97 15.52 6.78
N GLN A 216 20.95 14.33 6.19
CA GLN A 216 21.88 13.24 6.52
C GLN A 216 23.33 13.52 6.10
N LYS A 217 23.57 14.55 5.27
CA LYS A 217 24.93 15.01 4.95
C LYS A 217 25.48 16.02 5.95
N THR A 218 24.66 16.52 6.87
CA THR A 218 25.09 17.50 7.88
C THR A 218 26.00 16.85 8.93
N GLU A 219 26.92 17.63 9.48
CA GLU A 219 27.78 17.18 10.58
C GLU A 219 26.98 16.85 11.85
N GLN A 220 25.83 17.52 12.05
CA GLN A 220 24.96 17.23 13.17
C GLN A 220 24.41 15.80 13.09
N PHE A 221 23.86 15.39 11.94
CA PHE A 221 23.36 14.04 11.76
C PHE A 221 24.46 13.00 11.91
N LYS A 222 25.63 13.21 11.28
CA LYS A 222 26.76 12.28 11.38
C LYS A 222 27.18 12.07 12.83
N ARG A 223 27.31 13.14 13.61
CA ARG A 223 27.63 13.04 15.05
C ARG A 223 26.58 12.24 15.82
N THR A 224 25.29 12.52 15.62
CA THR A 224 24.22 11.75 16.28
C THR A 224 24.27 10.27 15.88
N ARG A 225 24.45 9.97 14.59
CA ARG A 225 24.61 8.60 14.09
C ARG A 225 25.80 7.91 14.76
N ASP A 226 26.96 8.56 14.80
CA ASP A 226 28.19 7.96 15.33
C ASP A 226 28.08 7.69 16.83
N GLN A 227 27.38 8.56 17.58
CA GLN A 227 27.03 8.30 18.98
C GLN A 227 26.12 7.08 19.14
N LEU A 228 25.10 6.93 18.29
CA LEU A 228 24.21 5.77 18.31
C LEU A 228 24.95 4.48 17.92
N VAL A 229 25.84 4.53 16.92
CA VAL A 229 26.69 3.39 16.52
C VAL A 229 27.64 3.01 17.64
N ALA A 230 28.32 3.97 18.26
CA ALA A 230 29.21 3.71 19.39
C ALA A 230 28.47 3.08 20.58
N LYS A 231 27.20 3.43 20.80
CA LYS A 231 26.42 2.93 21.94
C LYS A 231 25.74 1.60 21.67
N TYR A 232 25.12 1.46 20.50
CA TYR A 232 24.20 0.35 20.18
C TYR A 232 24.68 -0.55 19.03
N GLY A 233 25.66 -0.09 18.27
CA GLY A 233 26.12 -0.77 17.06
C GLY A 233 26.98 -1.98 17.30
N ASP A 234 26.93 -2.90 16.35
CA ASP A 234 27.79 -4.07 16.27
C ASP A 234 29.19 -3.72 15.75
N ASP A 235 30.09 -4.70 15.72
CA ASP A 235 31.47 -4.52 15.28
C ASP A 235 31.55 -4.03 13.83
N ILE A 236 30.64 -4.47 12.96
CA ILE A 236 30.61 -4.11 11.54
C ILE A 236 30.30 -2.61 11.40
N SER A 237 29.24 -2.14 12.05
CA SER A 237 28.87 -0.72 12.01
C SER A 237 29.92 0.16 12.68
N ARG A 238 30.54 -0.31 13.78
CA ARG A 238 31.63 0.43 14.43
C ARG A 238 32.85 0.58 13.53
N GLU A 239 33.17 -0.44 12.74
CA GLU A 239 34.23 -0.41 11.71
C GLU A 239 33.91 0.60 10.62
N ILE A 240 32.72 0.50 10.03
CA ILE A 240 32.28 1.34 8.90
C ILE A 240 32.29 2.82 9.26
N TYR A 241 31.94 3.14 10.51
CA TYR A 241 31.83 4.53 10.98
C TYR A 241 32.99 4.96 11.89
N GLU A 242 34.04 4.15 12.02
CA GLU A 242 35.27 4.47 12.76
C GLU A 242 35.00 4.95 14.21
N THR A 243 34.09 4.28 14.93
CA THR A 243 33.61 4.72 16.26
C THR A 243 34.27 4.00 17.46
N TYR A 244 35.35 3.26 17.22
CA TYR A 244 36.03 2.47 18.26
C TYR A 244 36.66 3.30 19.38
N ASP A 245 36.99 4.56 19.12
CA ASP A 245 37.59 5.47 20.10
C ASP A 245 36.58 5.96 21.16
N ILE A 246 35.29 5.64 20.99
CA ILE A 246 34.24 5.99 21.92
C ILE A 246 34.03 4.82 22.90
N GLU A 247 34.45 5.00 24.16
CA GLU A 247 34.31 4.00 25.21
C GLU A 247 32.84 3.61 25.44
N CYS A 248 32.44 2.46 24.89
CA CYS A 248 31.14 1.84 25.14
C CYS A 248 31.28 0.32 25.06
N THR A 249 30.80 -0.38 26.08
CA THR A 249 30.78 -1.85 26.12
C THR A 249 29.81 -2.38 25.05
N PRO A 250 30.25 -3.30 24.17
CA PRO A 250 29.37 -3.96 23.23
C PRO A 250 28.17 -4.60 23.96
N GLN A 251 26.97 -4.43 23.38
CA GLN A 251 25.74 -4.98 23.93
C GLN A 251 25.18 -6.07 23.02
N ASP A 252 24.82 -7.20 23.61
CA ASP A 252 24.13 -8.29 22.93
C ASP A 252 22.75 -7.84 22.43
N SER A 253 22.26 -8.52 21.40
CA SER A 253 20.90 -8.29 20.90
C SER A 253 19.88 -8.63 21.99
N SER A 254 19.04 -7.66 22.34
CA SER A 254 17.97 -7.81 23.33
C SER A 254 16.81 -6.88 23.01
N ALA A 255 15.62 -7.19 23.53
CA ALA A 255 14.45 -6.31 23.38
C ALA A 255 14.71 -4.93 23.99
N ASP A 256 15.31 -4.89 25.18
CA ASP A 256 15.64 -3.66 25.91
C ASP A 256 16.60 -2.76 25.12
N LEU A 257 17.54 -3.34 24.38
CA LEU A 257 18.45 -2.60 23.51
C LEU A 257 17.68 -1.87 22.40
N TYR A 258 16.76 -2.56 21.73
CA TYR A 258 15.99 -1.98 20.63
C TYR A 258 14.98 -0.93 21.12
N GLU A 259 14.41 -1.11 22.31
CA GLU A 259 13.58 -0.10 22.97
C GLU A 259 14.40 1.15 23.34
N ALA A 260 15.58 0.97 23.93
CA ALA A 260 16.49 2.05 24.28
C ALA A 260 16.93 2.85 23.04
N LEU A 261 17.34 2.16 21.96
CA LEU A 261 17.64 2.79 20.68
C LEU A 261 16.44 3.58 20.15
N GLY A 262 15.25 2.96 20.14
CA GLY A 262 14.01 3.60 19.70
C GLY A 262 13.67 4.88 20.47
N SER A 263 14.06 4.97 21.74
CA SER A 263 13.85 6.16 22.57
C SER A 263 14.84 7.31 22.30
N GLU A 264 16.00 7.03 21.70
CA GLU A 264 17.06 8.00 21.44
C GLU A 264 17.10 8.52 20.00
N ILE A 265 16.43 7.83 19.07
CA ILE A 265 16.34 8.31 17.68
C ILE A 265 15.34 9.46 17.54
N ALA A 266 15.71 10.46 16.73
CA ALA A 266 14.76 11.44 16.24
C ALA A 266 14.21 10.98 14.88
N ALA A 267 12.89 10.90 14.73
CA ALA A 267 12.28 10.44 13.48
C ALA A 267 12.72 11.28 12.25
N SER A 268 12.97 12.58 12.43
CA SER A 268 13.43 13.51 11.38
C SER A 268 14.84 13.21 10.86
N ASP A 269 15.67 12.48 11.63
CA ASP A 269 17.01 12.09 11.20
C ASP A 269 16.97 10.93 10.18
N TRP A 270 15.90 10.15 10.21
CA TRP A 270 15.78 8.90 9.46
C TRP A 270 14.63 8.88 8.46
N VAL A 271 13.65 9.79 8.59
CA VAL A 271 12.51 9.94 7.69
C VAL A 271 12.33 11.40 7.34
N GLY A 272 12.30 11.69 6.04
CA GLY A 272 12.06 13.05 5.55
C GLY A 272 10.66 13.56 5.93
N PRO A 273 10.40 14.87 5.77
CA PRO A 273 9.05 15.40 5.92
C PRO A 273 8.05 14.62 5.06
N ILE A 274 6.91 14.28 5.65
CA ILE A 274 5.85 13.55 4.96
C ILE A 274 4.65 14.45 4.66
N SER A 275 4.10 14.32 3.46
CA SER A 275 2.81 14.85 3.08
C SER A 275 1.83 13.71 2.86
N VAL A 276 0.58 13.89 3.32
CA VAL A 276 -0.45 12.85 3.23
C VAL A 276 -1.78 13.49 2.88
N PHE A 277 -2.48 12.91 1.91
CA PHE A 277 -3.85 13.28 1.59
C PHE A 277 -4.71 12.07 1.26
N LEU A 278 -6.03 12.22 1.42
CA LEU A 278 -7.05 11.25 1.05
C LEU A 278 -7.97 11.81 -0.04
N GLU A 279 -8.46 10.93 -0.91
CA GLU A 279 -9.51 11.23 -1.87
C GLU A 279 -10.55 10.11 -1.93
N VAL A 280 -11.79 10.48 -2.23
CA VAL A 280 -12.92 9.54 -2.33
C VAL A 280 -13.50 9.58 -3.74
N TRP A 281 -13.39 8.46 -4.43
CA TRP A 281 -13.79 8.29 -5.82
C TRP A 281 -15.06 7.44 -5.92
N ARG A 282 -15.98 7.83 -6.80
CA ARG A 282 -17.25 7.12 -7.09
C ARG A 282 -17.54 7.12 -8.57
N LEU A 283 -18.43 6.22 -9.01
CA LEU A 283 -19.07 6.36 -10.31
C LEU A 283 -20.20 7.40 -10.21
N ARG A 284 -20.15 8.43 -11.05
CA ARG A 284 -21.25 9.37 -11.32
C ARG A 284 -21.49 9.37 -12.81
N ASP A 285 -22.73 9.10 -13.23
CA ASP A 285 -23.11 9.04 -14.65
C ASP A 285 -22.25 8.08 -15.49
N GLY A 286 -21.80 6.97 -14.90
CA GLY A 286 -20.94 5.97 -15.55
C GLY A 286 -19.44 6.28 -15.47
N GLU A 287 -19.06 7.44 -14.93
CA GLU A 287 -17.70 7.95 -14.91
C GLU A 287 -17.12 8.02 -13.49
N PRO A 288 -15.88 7.53 -13.27
CA PRO A 288 -15.17 7.74 -12.02
C PRO A 288 -14.91 9.23 -11.81
N SER A 289 -15.34 9.76 -10.67
CA SER A 289 -15.17 11.15 -10.30
C SER A 289 -14.96 11.30 -8.79
N LEU A 290 -14.30 12.39 -8.42
CA LEU A 290 -14.14 12.78 -7.02
C LEU A 290 -15.50 13.13 -6.41
N THR A 291 -15.75 12.58 -5.24
CA THR A 291 -16.99 12.84 -4.49
C THR A 291 -16.97 14.26 -3.95
N GLU A 292 -15.83 14.64 -3.37
CA GLU A 292 -15.53 15.88 -2.67
C GLU A 292 -14.09 16.31 -2.98
N PRO A 293 -13.69 17.55 -2.63
CA PRO A 293 -12.27 17.92 -2.62
C PRO A 293 -11.41 16.93 -1.84
N ARG A 294 -10.09 16.95 -2.06
CA ARG A 294 -9.16 16.11 -1.27
C ARG A 294 -9.21 16.49 0.22
N ILE A 295 -8.85 15.55 1.07
CA ILE A 295 -8.67 15.77 2.52
C ILE A 295 -7.17 15.79 2.79
N ASP A 296 -6.64 16.96 3.13
CA ASP A 296 -5.25 17.11 3.56
C ASP A 296 -5.09 16.60 5.00
N ILE A 297 -4.15 15.66 5.19
CA ILE A 297 -3.87 15.04 6.49
C ILE A 297 -2.59 15.64 7.06
N LEU A 298 -1.50 15.59 6.30
CA LEU A 298 -0.19 16.15 6.63
C LEU A 298 0.35 17.02 5.50
N PRO A 299 0.98 18.17 5.80
CA PRO A 299 0.99 18.82 7.12
C PRO A 299 -0.44 19.15 7.59
N THR A 300 -0.65 19.26 8.91
CA THR A 300 -1.98 19.50 9.47
C THR A 300 -2.56 20.79 8.89
N PRO A 301 -3.70 20.74 8.15
CA PRO A 301 -4.30 21.93 7.59
C PRO A 301 -4.89 22.81 8.70
N ALA A 302 -5.07 24.11 8.40
CA ALA A 302 -5.68 25.06 9.34
C ALA A 302 -7.11 24.66 9.74
N SER A 303 -7.84 24.00 8.83
CA SER A 303 -9.18 23.47 9.06
C SER A 303 -9.20 21.97 8.78
N PRO A 304 -8.76 21.13 9.73
CA PRO A 304 -8.87 19.68 9.61
C PRO A 304 -10.32 19.24 9.44
N ARG A 305 -10.54 18.22 8.60
CA ARG A 305 -11.83 17.55 8.48
C ARG A 305 -11.65 16.04 8.45
N ASP A 306 -12.63 15.34 8.98
CA ASP A 306 -12.66 13.89 8.96
C ASP A 306 -13.18 13.35 7.62
N LEU A 307 -12.87 12.09 7.35
CA LEU A 307 -13.49 11.35 6.25
C LEU A 307 -14.82 10.75 6.74
N ILE A 308 -15.91 11.12 6.09
CA ILE A 308 -17.26 10.67 6.43
C ILE A 308 -17.75 9.65 5.40
N LEU A 309 -18.14 8.47 5.88
CA LEU A 309 -18.83 7.44 5.09
C LEU A 309 -20.28 7.37 5.51
N GLN A 310 -21.21 7.23 4.56
CA GLN A 310 -22.60 6.98 4.90
C GLN A 310 -22.82 5.50 5.19
N VAL A 311 -23.78 5.14 6.04
CA VAL A 311 -24.16 3.73 6.23
C VAL A 311 -24.64 3.10 4.91
N THR A 312 -25.21 3.91 4.01
CA THR A 312 -25.58 3.52 2.65
C THR A 312 -24.40 3.12 1.77
N ASP A 313 -23.17 3.54 2.11
CA ASP A 313 -21.94 3.11 1.47
C ASP A 313 -21.50 1.72 1.91
N LEU A 314 -21.98 1.26 3.07
CA LEU A 314 -21.58 -0.02 3.66
C LEU A 314 -22.63 -1.11 3.48
N ILE A 315 -23.89 -0.73 3.27
CA ILE A 315 -25.02 -1.66 3.15
C ILE A 315 -25.67 -1.51 1.77
N PRO A 316 -25.61 -2.55 0.91
CA PRO A 316 -26.25 -2.53 -0.40
C PRO A 316 -27.75 -2.26 -0.29
N GLU A 317 -28.29 -1.53 -1.28
CA GLU A 317 -29.67 -1.06 -1.28
C GLU A 317 -30.68 -2.19 -1.10
N GLU A 318 -30.46 -3.30 -1.81
CA GLU A 318 -31.28 -4.51 -1.77
C GLU A 318 -31.36 -5.18 -0.39
N HIS A 319 -30.43 -4.86 0.52
CA HIS A 319 -30.36 -5.44 1.86
C HIS A 319 -30.84 -4.51 2.97
N ARG A 320 -31.07 -3.22 2.69
CA ARG A 320 -31.43 -2.22 3.71
C ARG A 320 -32.75 -2.54 4.41
N ALA A 321 -33.75 -3.00 3.65
CA ALA A 321 -35.07 -3.37 4.18
C ALA A 321 -35.03 -4.56 5.15
N SER A 322 -33.93 -5.32 5.20
CA SER A 322 -33.76 -6.42 6.16
C SER A 322 -33.41 -5.95 7.58
N PHE A 323 -33.09 -4.66 7.75
CA PHE A 323 -32.78 -4.05 9.04
C PHE A 323 -33.95 -3.17 9.50
N PRO A 324 -34.69 -3.54 10.56
CA PRO A 324 -35.93 -2.86 10.94
C PRO A 324 -35.75 -1.39 11.36
N ASN A 325 -34.55 -1.02 11.82
CA ASN A 325 -34.21 0.34 12.25
C ASN A 325 -33.12 0.94 11.35
N PHE A 326 -33.14 0.61 10.05
CA PHE A 326 -32.18 1.18 9.11
C PHE A 326 -32.41 2.69 8.95
N ASP A 327 -31.43 3.47 9.38
CA ASP A 327 -31.35 4.90 9.06
C ASP A 327 -30.22 5.15 8.05
N ALA A 328 -30.62 5.66 6.87
CA ALA A 328 -29.75 6.01 5.75
C ALA A 328 -28.88 7.25 6.04
N MET A 329 -29.29 8.11 6.96
CA MET A 329 -28.61 9.35 7.31
C MET A 329 -27.45 9.14 8.29
N ARG A 330 -27.35 7.95 8.90
CA ARG A 330 -26.22 7.63 9.78
C ARG A 330 -24.91 7.65 9.02
N THR A 331 -23.91 8.19 9.69
CA THR A 331 -22.57 8.34 9.14
C THR A 331 -21.53 7.71 10.06
N ILE A 332 -20.47 7.21 9.45
CA ILE A 332 -19.30 6.68 10.10
C ILE A 332 -18.16 7.64 9.83
N THR A 333 -17.53 8.09 10.91
CA THR A 333 -16.41 9.02 10.85
C THR A 333 -15.12 8.22 10.92
N ILE A 334 -14.25 8.38 9.93
CA ILE A 334 -12.86 7.94 10.00
C ILE A 334 -12.07 9.09 10.63
N ASP A 335 -11.60 8.86 11.85
CA ASP A 335 -10.97 9.89 12.70
C ASP A 335 -9.60 10.30 12.14
N VAL A 336 -9.56 11.45 11.47
CA VAL A 336 -8.34 11.96 10.84
C VAL A 336 -7.36 12.49 11.88
N ALA A 337 -7.82 12.95 13.04
CA ALA A 337 -6.92 13.35 14.12
C ALA A 337 -6.17 12.12 14.66
N ARG A 338 -6.87 11.00 14.85
CA ARG A 338 -6.23 9.73 15.21
C ARG A 338 -5.32 9.21 14.10
N PHE A 339 -5.70 9.36 12.84
CA PHE A 339 -4.82 8.99 11.73
C PHE A 339 -3.47 9.72 11.78
N ARG A 340 -3.45 11.01 12.14
CA ARG A 340 -2.19 11.76 12.32
C ARG A 340 -1.31 11.17 13.43
N VAL A 341 -1.91 10.78 14.57
CA VAL A 341 -1.18 10.10 15.65
C VAL A 341 -0.57 8.78 15.14
N GLU A 342 -1.35 7.99 14.41
CA GLU A 342 -0.87 6.73 13.83
C GLU A 342 0.22 6.95 12.77
N LEU A 343 0.17 8.05 12.00
CA LEU A 343 1.23 8.43 11.07
C LEU A 343 2.51 8.85 11.80
N ASP A 344 2.41 9.54 12.94
CA ASP A 344 3.58 9.89 13.75
C ASP A 344 4.24 8.64 14.36
N ASP A 345 3.45 7.72 14.92
CA ASP A 345 3.93 6.44 15.42
C ASP A 345 4.57 5.61 14.29
N ALA A 346 3.91 5.53 13.13
CA ALA A 346 4.42 4.84 11.96
C ALA A 346 5.71 5.47 11.41
N ARG A 347 5.82 6.81 11.46
CA ARG A 347 7.04 7.53 11.10
C ARG A 347 8.18 7.15 12.03
N MET A 348 7.93 7.03 13.33
CA MET A 348 8.93 6.56 14.29
C MET A 348 9.32 5.10 14.05
N GLY A 349 8.35 4.21 13.82
CA GLY A 349 8.63 2.81 13.48
C GLY A 349 9.48 2.68 12.21
N LYS A 350 9.21 3.50 11.19
CA LYS A 350 10.02 3.54 9.97
C LYS A 350 11.42 4.11 10.23
N ALA A 351 11.54 5.15 11.07
CA ALA A 351 12.81 5.69 11.49
C ALA A 351 13.68 4.64 12.18
N LEU A 352 13.09 3.86 13.10
CA LEU A 352 13.77 2.77 13.78
C LEU A 352 14.26 1.69 12.80
N ILE A 353 13.43 1.24 11.87
CA ILE A 353 13.85 0.27 10.84
C ILE A 353 15.05 0.77 10.05
N ARG A 354 15.05 2.05 9.64
CA ARG A 354 16.17 2.66 8.90
C ARG A 354 17.41 2.85 9.76
N ALA A 355 17.23 3.24 11.01
CA ALA A 355 18.31 3.36 11.98
C ALA A 355 19.00 2.02 12.20
N LEU A 356 18.22 0.94 12.38
CA LEU A 356 18.74 -0.41 12.55
C LEU A 356 19.58 -0.87 11.36
N LYS A 357 19.15 -0.60 10.12
CA LYS A 357 19.94 -0.92 8.92
C LYS A 357 21.34 -0.29 8.91
N VAL A 358 21.54 0.80 9.64
CA VAL A 358 22.81 1.53 9.74
C VAL A 358 23.58 1.14 11.01
N ILE A 359 22.89 1.03 12.13
CA ILE A 359 23.49 0.85 13.45
C ILE A 359 23.79 -0.64 13.71
N ARG A 360 22.90 -1.54 13.28
CA ARG A 360 23.04 -3.01 13.42
C ARG A 360 22.52 -3.70 12.15
N PRO A 361 23.27 -3.65 11.04
CA PRO A 361 22.86 -4.33 9.81
C PRO A 361 22.64 -5.82 10.07
N LEU A 362 21.69 -6.43 9.34
CA LEU A 362 21.47 -7.87 9.42
C LEU A 362 22.74 -8.62 9.06
N ASP A 363 22.99 -9.75 9.74
CA ASP A 363 24.13 -10.61 9.45
C ASP A 363 24.16 -10.97 7.96
N LYS A 364 25.36 -11.00 7.37
CA LYS A 364 25.53 -11.33 5.95
C LYS A 364 24.92 -12.69 5.59
N ASP A 365 24.85 -13.61 6.55
CA ASP A 365 24.27 -14.95 6.39
C ASP A 365 22.74 -14.98 6.42
N GLU A 366 22.06 -13.95 6.96
CA GLU A 366 20.60 -13.79 6.81
C GLU A 366 20.22 -13.17 5.46
N SER A 367 21.19 -12.58 4.76
CA SER A 367 21.07 -12.16 3.36
C SER A 367 21.45 -13.26 2.36
N ASP A 368 21.62 -14.50 2.82
CA ASP A 368 22.08 -15.62 2.00
C ASP A 368 21.06 -15.98 0.88
N PRO A 369 21.49 -15.94 -0.40
CA PRO A 369 20.68 -16.38 -1.53
C PRO A 369 20.23 -17.85 -1.46
N GLU A 370 20.70 -18.68 -0.53
CA GLU A 370 20.12 -20.01 -0.27
C GLU A 370 18.62 -19.97 0.13
N PHE A 371 18.12 -18.83 0.62
CA PHE A 371 16.68 -18.62 0.83
C PHE A 371 15.90 -18.25 -0.43
N LEU A 372 16.56 -17.98 -1.56
CA LEU A 372 15.89 -17.99 -2.85
C LEU A 372 15.54 -19.44 -3.22
N PRO A 373 14.37 -19.68 -3.81
CA PRO A 373 14.02 -21.02 -4.26
C PRO A 373 15.10 -21.54 -5.20
N SER A 374 15.68 -22.69 -4.87
CA SER A 374 16.67 -23.42 -5.67
C SER A 374 16.17 -23.60 -7.11
N ALA A 375 16.61 -22.67 -7.94
CA ALA A 375 16.59 -22.70 -9.40
C ALA A 375 17.79 -21.85 -9.86
N ILE A 376 18.93 -22.16 -9.27
CA ILE A 376 20.26 -21.81 -9.78
C ILE A 376 20.86 -23.14 -10.20
N SER A 377 20.62 -23.51 -11.45
CA SER A 377 21.40 -24.49 -12.19
C SER A 377 21.42 -24.08 -13.65
#